data_AF-A0A0V0U3Q7-F1
#
_entry.id   AF-A0A0V0U3Q7-F1
#
_cell.length_a   1.000
_cell.length_b   1.000
_cell.length_c   1.000
_cell.angle_alpha   90.00
_cell.angle_beta   90.00
_cell.angle_gamma   90.00
#
_symmetry.space_group_name_H-M   'P 1'
#
loop_
_entity.id
_entity.type
_entity.pdbx_description
1 polymer ?
#
loop_
_entity_poly.entity_id
_entity_poly.type
_entity_poly.pdbx_seq_one_letter_code
_entity_poly.pdbx_strand_id
1 'polypeptide(L)'
;MANDNFLDNEQMISLFMEICAVEPNVARNYLENSAWDLTLAVHTFMNDRENGLEYRVGEFIGESIELSNSMSATAVEENSNQQSSWFSSVFSLVLLPFRFLQLTIWEFSCLFYSIFIQPFRRIDDPVNEVVQFVRFFDDRYGTDHPTFYRGTYKDVTIPLFTLFYVFFTSSVFGFSFQALNDAKRELRYLFVYLHSNYHELSDVFCREVLCNSEFVALVNSSGLFWACSTNTSEGVRVSNAMRDSAYPFLALICLRNGRMSIVFRQEGFSRAPELIARLRQTMEENDIHMLLARQERENSAMNQLLRQQQEEAYNEALRIDRENEKRQMEEEERQKQEMEELKRAEEAIKIKKEELQKERQYWRENMPPEPEASHPLLRRIALRFPAGTRVQRNFLSTDSSLVSYRLMLPISFAY
;
A
#
# COMPACT_ATOMS: atom_id res chain seq x y z
N MET A 1 -28.06 20.91 -29.60
CA MET A 1 -27.85 19.50 -29.23
C MET A 1 -27.26 19.50 -27.83
N ALA A 2 -28.09 19.37 -26.81
CA ALA A 2 -27.70 18.99 -25.46
C ALA A 2 -28.96 18.35 -24.87
N ASN A 3 -28.92 17.02 -24.81
CA ASN A 3 -30.01 16.16 -24.41
C ASN A 3 -29.77 15.89 -22.92
N ASP A 4 -30.20 16.81 -22.06
CA ASP A 4 -30.07 16.63 -20.61
C ASP A 4 -31.18 15.68 -20.16
N ASN A 5 -30.90 14.38 -20.32
CA ASN A 5 -31.63 13.31 -19.65
C ASN A 5 -31.42 13.46 -18.15
N PHE A 6 -32.26 14.26 -17.50
CA PHE A 6 -32.44 14.20 -16.05
C PHE A 6 -33.02 12.81 -15.75
N LEU A 7 -32.19 11.88 -15.29
CA LEU A 7 -32.70 10.60 -14.80
C LEU A 7 -33.72 10.90 -13.71
N ASP A 8 -34.86 10.22 -13.75
CA ASP A 8 -35.85 10.32 -12.68
C ASP A 8 -35.21 9.86 -11.36
N ASN A 9 -35.62 10.47 -10.25
CA ASN A 9 -35.03 10.22 -8.93
C ASN A 9 -35.08 8.73 -8.55
N GLU A 10 -36.13 8.02 -8.95
CA GLU A 10 -36.27 6.58 -8.75
C GLU A 10 -35.30 5.74 -9.61
N GLN A 11 -34.93 6.22 -10.80
CA GLN A 11 -33.91 5.57 -11.62
C GLN A 11 -32.52 5.73 -11.03
N MET A 12 -32.21 6.88 -10.43
CA MET A 12 -30.93 7.11 -9.76
C MET A 12 -30.77 6.26 -8.49
N ILE A 13 -31.86 6.07 -7.74
CA ILE A 13 -31.88 5.14 -6.60
C ILE A 13 -31.62 3.71 -7.09
N SER A 14 -32.30 3.25 -8.14
CA SER A 14 -32.07 1.93 -8.72
C SER A 14 -30.62 1.72 -9.17
N LEU A 15 -30.03 2.73 -9.80
CA LEU A 15 -28.67 2.65 -10.30
C LEU A 15 -27.63 2.65 -9.16
N PHE A 16 -27.85 3.45 -8.13
CA PHE A 16 -27.00 3.44 -6.93
C PHE A 16 -27.11 2.10 -6.18
N MET A 17 -28.32 1.52 -6.08
CA MET A 17 -28.51 0.18 -5.51
C MET A 17 -27.74 -0.89 -6.29
N GLU A 18 -27.74 -0.81 -7.62
CA GLU A 18 -27.00 -1.75 -8.48
C GLU A 18 -25.48 -1.61 -8.31
N ILE A 19 -24.97 -0.38 -8.24
CA ILE A 19 -23.52 -0.10 -8.12
C ILE A 19 -22.98 -0.45 -6.72
N CYS A 20 -23.70 -0.06 -5.67
CA CYS A 20 -23.21 -0.15 -4.30
C CYS A 20 -23.75 -1.37 -3.54
N ALA A 21 -24.69 -2.11 -4.12
CA ALA A 21 -25.37 -3.27 -3.52
C ALA A 21 -25.98 -2.98 -2.14
N VAL A 22 -26.75 -1.89 -2.04
CA VAL A 22 -27.32 -1.39 -0.78
C VAL A 22 -28.86 -1.33 -0.84
N GLU A 23 -29.52 -1.37 0.31
CA GLU A 23 -30.97 -1.22 0.41
C GLU A 23 -31.46 0.17 -0.08
N PRO A 24 -32.70 0.26 -0.61
CA PRO A 24 -33.23 1.48 -1.23
C PRO A 24 -33.27 2.69 -0.29
N ASN A 25 -33.47 2.47 1.01
CA ASN A 25 -33.51 3.54 2.01
C ASN A 25 -32.12 4.16 2.22
N VAL A 26 -31.06 3.37 2.09
CA VAL A 26 -29.67 3.84 2.19
C VAL A 26 -29.27 4.61 0.95
N ALA A 27 -29.61 4.04 -0.21
CA ALA A 27 -29.36 4.67 -1.50
C ALA A 27 -29.99 6.07 -1.57
N ARG A 28 -31.25 6.20 -1.11
CA ARG A 28 -31.93 7.49 -1.05
C ARG A 28 -31.24 8.49 -0.12
N ASN A 29 -30.82 8.07 1.08
CA ASN A 29 -30.16 8.95 2.04
C ASN A 29 -28.80 9.49 1.51
N TYR A 30 -27.98 8.62 0.91
CA TYR A 30 -26.71 9.05 0.32
C TYR A 30 -26.89 9.97 -0.89
N LEU A 31 -27.91 9.72 -1.72
CA LEU A 31 -28.26 10.59 -2.85
C LEU A 31 -28.85 11.93 -2.40
N GLU A 32 -29.66 11.97 -1.34
CA GLU A 32 -30.18 13.22 -0.78
C GLU A 32 -29.06 14.09 -0.19
N ASN A 33 -28.11 13.48 0.53
CA ASN A 33 -26.96 14.18 1.11
C ASN A 33 -25.95 14.65 0.06
N SER A 34 -25.89 14.00 -1.11
CA SER A 34 -25.04 14.41 -2.23
C SER A 34 -25.73 15.35 -3.22
N ALA A 35 -26.90 15.91 -2.87
CA ALA A 35 -27.71 16.75 -3.75
C ALA A 35 -28.04 16.08 -5.09
N TRP A 36 -28.33 14.78 -5.05
CA TRP A 36 -28.65 13.91 -6.19
C TRP A 36 -27.52 13.75 -7.22
N ASP A 37 -26.27 14.03 -6.84
CA ASP A 37 -25.09 13.66 -7.63
C ASP A 37 -24.69 12.20 -7.32
N LEU A 38 -24.92 11.31 -8.28
CA LEU A 38 -24.60 9.88 -8.19
C LEU A 38 -23.11 9.63 -7.96
N THR A 39 -22.25 10.35 -8.67
CA THR A 39 -20.79 10.17 -8.62
C THR A 39 -20.25 10.51 -7.24
N LEU A 40 -20.72 11.62 -6.68
CA LEU A 40 -20.37 12.05 -5.34
C LEU A 40 -20.90 11.10 -4.26
N ALA A 41 -22.14 10.60 -4.42
CA ALA A 41 -22.73 9.63 -3.51
C ALA A 41 -21.91 8.33 -3.46
N VAL A 42 -21.54 7.78 -4.63
CA VAL A 42 -20.77 6.53 -4.71
C VAL A 42 -19.39 6.71 -4.11
N HIS A 43 -18.72 7.82 -4.41
CA HIS A 43 -17.41 8.13 -3.84
C HIS A 43 -17.46 8.22 -2.31
N THR A 44 -18.47 8.91 -1.76
CA THR A 44 -18.66 9.07 -0.31
C THR A 44 -18.95 7.72 0.35
N PHE A 45 -19.81 6.91 -0.26
CA PHE A 45 -20.13 5.56 0.22
C PHE A 45 -18.90 4.64 0.23
N MET A 46 -18.09 4.65 -0.83
CA MET A 46 -16.87 3.83 -0.91
C MET A 46 -15.83 4.26 0.14
N ASN A 47 -15.68 5.57 0.36
CA ASN A 47 -14.77 6.11 1.38
C ASN A 47 -15.23 5.76 2.81
N ASP A 48 -16.53 5.84 3.10
CA ASP A 48 -17.08 5.43 4.41
C ASP A 48 -16.85 3.94 4.68
N ARG A 49 -17.00 3.11 3.62
CA ARG A 49 -16.75 1.67 3.66
C ARG A 49 -15.26 1.34 3.88
N GLU A 50 -14.34 2.07 3.25
CA GLU A 50 -12.90 1.89 3.49
C GLU A 50 -12.48 2.28 4.92
N ASN A 51 -13.16 3.26 5.51
CA ASN A 51 -12.87 3.72 6.88
C ASN A 51 -13.53 2.87 7.99
N GLY A 52 -14.27 1.82 7.63
CA GLY A 52 -14.86 0.87 8.58
C GLY A 52 -15.98 1.47 9.46
N LEU A 53 -16.63 2.55 8.99
CA LEU A 53 -17.79 3.14 9.65
C LEU A 53 -19.04 2.34 9.27
N GLU A 54 -19.29 1.26 10.00
CA GLU A 54 -20.44 0.38 9.76
C GLU A 54 -21.78 1.06 10.09
N TYR A 55 -22.75 0.80 9.21
CA TYR A 55 -24.04 1.48 9.03
C TYR A 55 -24.97 1.38 10.25
N ARG A 56 -25.26 2.51 10.93
CA ARG A 56 -26.39 2.62 11.88
C ARG A 56 -27.62 3.14 11.16
N VAL A 57 -28.55 2.25 10.83
CA VAL A 57 -29.92 2.60 10.45
C VAL A 57 -30.62 3.22 11.65
N GLY A 58 -30.96 4.50 11.56
CA GLY A 58 -31.73 5.23 12.58
C GLY A 58 -32.12 6.62 12.06
N GLU A 59 -33.25 6.67 11.36
CA GLU A 59 -34.24 7.76 11.29
C GLU A 59 -33.70 9.21 11.44
N PHE A 60 -33.38 9.85 10.31
CA PHE A 60 -33.16 11.30 10.23
C PHE A 60 -34.39 11.94 9.56
N ILE A 61 -35.30 12.49 10.36
CA ILE A 61 -36.34 13.41 9.88
C ILE A 61 -35.65 14.74 9.58
N GLY A 62 -35.84 15.26 8.37
CA GLY A 62 -35.27 16.53 7.94
C GLY A 62 -35.69 17.69 8.83
N GLU A 63 -34.70 18.35 9.41
CA GLU A 63 -34.82 19.69 9.98
C GLU A 63 -33.76 20.57 9.32
N SER A 64 -34.23 21.65 8.71
CA SER A 64 -33.44 22.67 8.02
C SER A 64 -32.27 23.16 8.85
N ILE A 65 -31.13 23.39 8.18
CA ILE A 65 -29.94 24.03 8.73
C ILE A 65 -30.33 25.40 9.32
N GLU A 66 -30.53 25.44 10.63
CA GLU A 66 -30.07 26.54 11.48
C GLU A 66 -29.28 25.94 12.64
N LEU A 67 -28.03 26.37 12.75
CA LEU A 67 -27.08 25.95 13.77
C LEU A 67 -27.67 26.13 15.18
N SER A 68 -28.02 25.04 15.86
CA SER A 68 -27.94 24.97 17.32
C SER A 68 -28.01 23.53 17.82
N ASN A 69 -27.14 23.25 18.79
CA ASN A 69 -27.04 22.02 19.55
C ASN A 69 -28.39 21.57 20.13
N SER A 70 -28.73 20.28 20.02
CA SER A 70 -28.79 19.36 21.18
C SER A 70 -29.45 18.02 20.83
N MET A 71 -28.68 16.92 20.98
CA MET A 71 -29.25 15.62 21.36
C MET A 71 -29.35 15.59 22.89
N SER A 72 -30.49 15.13 23.40
CA SER A 72 -30.67 14.81 24.81
C SER A 72 -30.50 13.32 25.08
N ALA A 73 -29.99 13.01 26.28
CA ALA A 73 -30.11 11.76 27.03
C ALA A 73 -29.14 10.62 26.63
N THR A 74 -28.30 10.04 27.51
CA THR A 74 -28.25 10.05 28.98
C THR A 74 -26.79 9.91 29.46
N ALA A 75 -26.29 10.95 30.13
CA ALA A 75 -25.16 10.81 31.03
C ALA A 75 -25.50 11.58 32.31
N VAL A 76 -25.40 10.84 33.41
CA VAL A 76 -25.23 11.25 34.80
C VAL A 76 -25.10 12.77 34.99
N GLU A 77 -26.03 13.34 35.75
CA GLU A 77 -25.97 14.72 36.24
C GLU A 77 -24.61 15.00 36.89
N GLU A 78 -23.79 15.81 36.22
CA GLU A 78 -22.73 16.55 36.88
C GLU A 78 -22.95 18.04 36.59
N ASN A 79 -23.33 18.72 37.67
CA ASN A 79 -23.83 20.08 37.68
C ASN A 79 -22.69 21.07 37.38
N SER A 80 -22.54 21.50 36.12
CA SER A 80 -21.62 22.58 35.74
C SER A 80 -22.39 23.82 35.26
N ASN A 81 -22.80 24.64 36.21
CA ASN A 81 -23.19 26.02 35.96
C ASN A 81 -21.91 26.80 35.63
N GLN A 82 -21.59 26.97 34.35
CA GLN A 82 -20.50 27.86 33.95
C GLN A 82 -20.86 28.62 32.67
N GLN A 83 -21.53 29.75 32.88
CA GLN A 83 -21.38 30.89 31.97
C GLN A 83 -19.88 31.16 31.84
N SER A 84 -19.29 30.76 30.72
CA SER A 84 -17.91 31.11 30.37
C SER A 84 -17.87 32.59 30.03
N SER A 85 -17.81 33.41 31.07
CA SER A 85 -17.42 34.80 30.95
C SER A 85 -16.06 34.83 30.26
N TRP A 86 -15.89 35.67 29.23
CA TRP A 86 -14.62 35.84 28.50
C TRP A 86 -13.39 36.02 29.42
N PHE A 87 -13.59 36.53 30.63
CA PHE A 87 -12.57 36.57 31.68
C PHE A 87 -12.03 35.18 32.06
N SER A 88 -12.85 34.11 32.04
CA SER A 88 -12.45 32.72 32.25
C SER A 88 -11.53 32.22 31.12
N SER A 89 -11.82 32.58 29.87
CA SER A 89 -10.99 32.22 28.71
C SER A 89 -9.66 33.00 28.69
N VAL A 90 -9.64 34.25 29.13
CA VAL A 90 -8.41 35.02 29.29
C VAL A 90 -7.59 34.48 30.47
N PHE A 91 -8.24 34.15 31.58
CA PHE A 91 -7.60 33.57 32.76
C PHE A 91 -7.03 32.17 32.47
N SER A 92 -7.74 31.35 31.67
CA SER A 92 -7.23 30.04 31.24
C SER A 92 -6.05 30.16 30.27
N LEU A 93 -6.02 31.19 29.42
CA LEU A 93 -4.89 31.48 28.53
C LEU A 93 -3.65 31.97 29.31
N VAL A 94 -3.85 32.77 30.36
CA VAL A 94 -2.76 33.21 31.24
C VAL A 94 -2.23 32.07 32.11
N LEU A 95 -3.09 31.11 32.50
CA LEU A 95 -2.72 29.93 33.28
C LEU A 95 -2.23 28.75 32.43
N LEU A 96 -2.31 28.79 31.09
CA LEU A 96 -1.78 27.74 30.22
C LEU A 96 -0.31 27.38 30.51
N PRO A 97 0.64 28.33 30.65
CA PRO A 97 2.02 27.99 31.03
C PRO A 97 2.10 27.35 32.42
N PHE A 98 1.22 27.72 33.36
CA PHE A 98 1.17 27.10 34.68
C PHE A 98 0.57 25.69 34.65
N ARG A 99 -0.47 25.45 33.84
CA ARG A 99 -1.02 24.09 33.62
C ARG A 99 -0.02 23.20 32.92
N PHE A 100 0.73 23.73 31.96
CA PHE A 100 1.82 23.02 31.30
C PHE A 100 2.95 22.70 32.28
N LEU A 101 3.34 23.65 33.14
CA LEU A 101 4.29 23.41 34.23
C LEU A 101 3.77 22.37 35.22
N GLN A 102 2.48 22.39 35.57
CA GLN A 102 1.91 21.41 36.49
C GLN A 102 1.85 20.01 35.87
N LEU A 103 1.52 19.89 34.58
CA LEU A 103 1.53 18.62 33.86
C LEU A 103 2.96 18.08 33.72
N THR A 104 3.92 18.93 33.35
CA THR A 104 5.32 18.52 33.26
C THR A 104 5.89 18.17 34.62
N ILE A 105 5.60 18.91 35.69
CA ILE A 105 6.02 18.56 37.06
C ILE A 105 5.37 17.26 37.51
N TRP A 106 4.09 17.03 37.20
CA TRP A 106 3.43 15.75 37.48
C TRP A 106 4.16 14.60 36.75
N GLU A 107 4.44 14.75 35.46
CA GLU A 107 5.19 13.78 34.64
C GLU A 107 6.59 13.51 35.19
N PHE A 108 7.35 14.57 35.51
CA PHE A 108 8.67 14.46 36.12
C PHE A 108 8.60 13.83 37.51
N SER A 109 7.57 14.15 38.30
CA SER A 109 7.37 13.54 39.61
C SER A 109 7.03 12.07 39.50
N CYS A 110 6.23 11.65 38.51
CA CYS A 110 5.93 10.25 38.22
C CYS A 110 7.18 9.48 37.76
N LEU A 111 8.00 10.10 36.89
CA LEU A 111 9.32 9.56 36.52
C LEU A 111 10.25 9.45 37.72
N PHE A 112 10.29 10.47 38.58
CA PHE A 112 11.13 10.47 39.78
C PHE A 112 10.64 9.41 40.78
N TYR A 113 9.32 9.27 40.95
CA TYR A 113 8.71 8.24 41.80
C TYR A 113 8.97 6.83 41.22
N SER A 114 8.92 6.66 39.89
CA SER A 114 9.19 5.37 39.25
C SER A 114 10.67 4.98 39.35
N ILE A 115 11.59 5.94 39.26
CA ILE A 115 13.03 5.71 39.36
C ILE A 115 13.46 5.47 40.82
N PHE A 116 12.85 6.14 41.79
CA PHE A 116 13.30 6.13 43.19
C PHE A 116 12.48 5.28 44.15
N ILE A 117 11.18 5.01 43.89
CA ILE A 117 10.28 4.40 44.90
C ILE A 117 9.79 3.01 44.50
N GLN A 118 9.96 2.61 43.24
CA GLN A 118 9.96 1.20 42.87
C GLN A 118 11.37 0.85 42.41
N PRO A 119 12.22 0.18 43.23
CA PRO A 119 13.44 -0.37 42.66
C PRO A 119 13.00 -1.28 41.52
N PHE A 120 13.54 -1.04 40.32
CA PHE A 120 13.46 -1.94 39.18
C PHE A 120 13.39 -3.37 39.70
N ARG A 121 12.18 -3.97 39.73
CA ARG A 121 12.07 -5.41 39.96
C ARG A 121 12.89 -6.00 38.83
N ARG A 122 13.88 -6.82 39.21
CA ARG A 122 14.83 -7.45 38.28
C ARG A 122 14.08 -7.83 37.01
N ILE A 123 14.62 -7.39 35.88
CA ILE A 123 14.30 -7.98 34.59
C ILE A 123 14.89 -9.39 34.67
N ASP A 124 14.14 -10.29 35.31
CA ASP A 124 14.42 -11.70 35.28
C ASP A 124 13.95 -12.21 33.91
N ASP A 125 14.78 -13.00 33.24
CA ASP A 125 14.49 -13.50 31.90
C ASP A 125 13.18 -14.31 31.92
N PRO A 126 12.12 -13.85 31.25
CA PRO A 126 10.79 -14.46 31.32
C PRO A 126 10.72 -15.87 30.74
N VAL A 127 11.58 -16.17 29.76
CA VAL A 127 11.76 -17.54 29.25
C VAL A 127 12.34 -18.44 30.33
N ASN A 128 13.32 -17.94 31.08
CA ASN A 128 13.95 -18.69 32.16
C ASN A 128 12.94 -18.94 33.30
N GLU A 129 12.06 -17.98 33.60
CA GLU A 129 10.97 -18.17 34.57
C GLU A 129 10.02 -19.31 34.14
N VAL A 130 9.62 -19.38 32.87
CA VAL A 130 8.79 -20.49 32.34
C VAL A 130 9.55 -21.81 32.39
N VAL A 131 10.83 -21.84 32.00
CA VAL A 131 11.65 -23.06 32.05
C VAL A 131 11.81 -23.56 33.48
N GLN A 132 12.02 -22.66 34.45
CA GLN A 132 12.05 -22.99 35.87
C GLN A 132 10.71 -23.55 36.36
N PHE A 133 9.60 -22.94 35.92
CA PHE A 133 8.27 -23.43 36.24
C PHE A 133 8.03 -24.84 35.70
N VAL A 134 8.41 -25.11 34.45
CA VAL A 134 8.28 -26.44 33.85
C VAL A 134 9.09 -27.47 34.63
N ARG A 135 10.35 -27.16 34.98
CA ARG A 135 11.16 -28.07 35.82
C ARG A 135 10.51 -28.33 37.17
N PHE A 136 10.04 -27.27 37.83
CA PHE A 136 9.31 -27.40 39.09
C PHE A 136 8.05 -28.27 38.95
N PHE A 137 7.33 -28.15 37.84
CA PHE A 137 6.15 -28.95 37.55
C PHE A 137 6.52 -30.43 37.35
N ASP A 138 7.51 -30.70 36.49
CA ASP A 138 7.99 -32.04 36.15
C ASP A 138 8.48 -32.77 37.41
N ASP A 139 9.24 -32.09 38.26
CA ASP A 139 9.79 -32.64 39.51
C ASP A 139 8.67 -33.00 40.52
N ARG A 140 7.54 -32.27 40.52
CA ARG A 140 6.50 -32.40 41.54
C ARG A 140 5.32 -33.26 41.11
N TYR A 141 4.96 -33.24 39.83
CA TYR A 141 3.77 -33.87 39.28
C TYR A 141 4.06 -34.95 38.24
N GLY A 142 5.27 -34.97 37.68
CA GLY A 142 5.67 -35.89 36.61
C GLY A 142 5.54 -35.26 35.22
N THR A 143 5.84 -36.05 34.19
CA THR A 143 5.92 -35.62 32.78
C THR A 143 4.58 -35.68 32.03
N ASP A 144 3.50 -36.12 32.69
CA ASP A 144 2.18 -36.26 32.10
C ASP A 144 1.45 -34.91 32.19
N HIS A 145 1.71 -33.99 31.27
CA HIS A 145 1.10 -32.64 31.25
C HIS A 145 1.04 -32.09 29.81
N PRO A 146 0.22 -31.04 29.53
CA PRO A 146 0.19 -30.41 28.21
C PRO A 146 1.55 -29.80 27.83
N THR A 147 1.82 -29.67 26.53
CA THR A 147 3.08 -29.12 26.05
C THR A 147 3.18 -27.64 26.38
N PHE A 148 4.00 -27.29 27.37
CA PHE A 148 4.25 -25.90 27.75
C PHE A 148 4.93 -25.11 26.64
N TYR A 149 4.40 -23.93 26.34
CA TYR A 149 4.97 -22.99 25.40
C TYR A 149 6.23 -22.35 25.98
N ARG A 150 7.38 -22.70 25.39
CA ARG A 150 8.71 -22.17 25.71
C ARG A 150 9.08 -21.14 24.65
N GLY A 151 8.59 -19.91 24.80
CA GLY A 151 8.91 -18.82 23.87
C GLY A 151 10.41 -18.50 23.81
N THR A 152 10.83 -17.75 22.80
CA THR A 152 12.18 -17.17 22.67
C THR A 152 12.06 -15.67 22.62
N TYR A 153 12.40 -14.97 23.72
CA TYR A 153 12.42 -13.51 23.68
C TYR A 153 13.46 -13.10 22.62
N LYS A 154 12.97 -12.46 21.55
CA LYS A 154 13.82 -11.54 20.81
C LYS A 154 13.94 -10.33 21.71
N ASP A 155 15.16 -9.96 22.06
CA ASP A 155 15.49 -8.70 22.74
C ASP A 155 14.98 -7.54 21.89
N VAL A 156 13.68 -7.24 22.00
CA VAL A 156 13.13 -6.01 21.50
C VAL A 156 13.61 -4.98 22.49
N THR A 157 14.72 -4.31 22.16
CA THR A 157 15.11 -3.06 22.81
C THR A 157 13.93 -2.11 22.61
N ILE A 158 13.07 -2.01 23.61
CA ILE A 158 11.86 -1.18 23.54
C ILE A 158 12.33 0.28 23.62
N PRO A 159 12.18 1.09 22.56
CA PRO A 159 12.57 2.50 22.62
C PRO A 159 11.76 3.19 23.72
N LEU A 160 12.38 4.16 24.42
CA LEU A 160 11.78 4.89 25.56
C LEU A 160 10.37 5.45 25.25
N PHE A 161 10.10 5.76 23.99
CA PHE A 161 8.79 6.20 23.50
C PHE A 161 7.69 5.12 23.60
N THR A 162 8.03 3.84 23.43
CA THR A 162 7.09 2.73 23.58
C THR A 162 6.85 2.41 25.07
N LEU A 163 7.85 2.62 25.94
CA LEU A 163 7.68 2.58 27.40
C LEU A 163 6.67 3.63 27.88
N PHE A 164 6.70 4.83 27.30
CA PHE A 164 5.73 5.90 27.55
C PHE A 164 4.30 5.51 27.14
N TYR A 165 4.14 4.86 25.98
CA TYR A 165 2.82 4.43 25.48
C TYR A 165 2.22 3.27 26.31
N VAL A 166 3.05 2.31 26.74
CA VAL A 166 2.65 1.18 27.59
C VAL A 166 2.24 1.63 29.00
N PHE A 167 2.82 2.71 29.51
CA PHE A 167 2.46 3.25 30.84
C PHE A 167 1.14 4.03 30.85
N PHE A 168 0.78 4.70 29.74
CA PHE A 168 -0.42 5.55 29.68
C PHE A 168 -1.64 4.85 29.08
N THR A 169 -1.46 3.78 28.31
CA THR A 169 -2.56 3.01 27.70
C THR A 169 -2.75 1.66 28.39
N SER A 170 -3.30 1.71 29.60
CA SER A 170 -3.86 0.55 30.32
C SER A 170 -2.85 -0.54 30.74
N SER A 171 -2.83 -0.88 32.02
CA SER A 171 -2.00 -1.90 32.69
C SER A 171 -2.17 -3.35 32.22
N VAL A 172 -2.21 -3.65 30.91
CA VAL A 172 -2.68 -4.96 30.41
C VAL A 172 -1.67 -5.74 29.56
N PHE A 173 -0.64 -5.13 28.96
CA PHE A 173 0.12 -5.83 27.91
C PHE A 173 1.63 -5.99 28.18
N GLY A 174 1.98 -6.29 29.43
CA GLY A 174 3.24 -6.97 29.77
C GLY A 174 3.13 -8.50 29.75
N PHE A 175 1.98 -9.04 29.33
CA PHE A 175 1.80 -10.46 29.04
C PHE A 175 2.85 -10.89 28.01
N SER A 176 3.48 -12.06 28.15
CA SER A 176 4.40 -12.65 27.15
C SER A 176 3.95 -12.34 25.72
N PHE A 177 4.43 -11.22 25.17
CA PHE A 177 3.94 -10.62 23.92
C PHE A 177 4.05 -11.64 22.80
N GLN A 178 5.04 -12.52 22.91
CA GLN A 178 5.30 -13.59 22.00
C GLN A 178 4.26 -14.73 22.02
N ALA A 179 3.86 -15.26 23.18
CA ALA A 179 2.87 -16.34 23.23
C ALA A 179 1.53 -15.88 22.64
N LEU A 180 1.15 -14.63 22.94
CA LEU A 180 -0.06 -14.01 22.40
C LEU A 180 0.06 -13.74 20.90
N ASN A 181 1.21 -13.23 20.44
CA ASN A 181 1.44 -12.97 19.02
C ASN A 181 1.58 -14.24 18.20
N ASP A 182 2.19 -15.28 18.74
CA ASP A 182 2.31 -16.58 18.07
C ASP A 182 0.93 -17.24 17.99
N ALA A 183 0.13 -17.19 19.06
CA ALA A 183 -1.27 -17.62 19.02
C ALA A 183 -2.09 -16.83 17.98
N LYS A 184 -1.90 -15.50 17.91
CA LYS A 184 -2.50 -14.65 16.88
C LYS A 184 -2.02 -15.05 15.49
N ARG A 185 -0.71 -15.25 15.29
CA ARG A 185 -0.11 -15.60 13.99
C ARG A 185 -0.58 -16.96 13.51
N GLU A 186 -0.64 -17.96 14.40
CA GLU A 186 -1.03 -19.33 14.04
C GLU A 186 -2.55 -19.55 14.06
N LEU A 187 -3.33 -18.57 14.52
CA LEU A 187 -4.79 -18.68 14.70
C LEU A 187 -5.14 -19.94 15.51
N ARG A 188 -4.52 -20.02 16.69
CA ARG A 188 -4.72 -21.08 17.69
C ARG A 188 -5.22 -20.49 18.99
N TYR A 189 -5.89 -21.30 19.79
CA TYR A 189 -6.27 -20.92 21.15
C TYR A 189 -5.02 -20.79 22.03
N LEU A 190 -5.03 -19.85 22.96
CA LEU A 190 -3.99 -19.71 23.98
C LEU A 190 -4.60 -19.98 25.35
N PHE A 191 -4.12 -21.04 25.99
CA PHE A 191 -4.45 -21.41 27.35
C PHE A 191 -3.43 -20.77 28.28
N VAL A 192 -3.92 -20.05 29.29
CA VAL A 192 -3.10 -19.37 30.30
C VAL A 192 -3.42 -19.97 31.65
N TYR A 193 -2.42 -20.57 32.29
CA TYR A 193 -2.52 -21.08 33.65
C TYR A 193 -1.67 -20.27 34.62
N LEU A 194 -2.28 -19.78 35.70
CA LEU A 194 -1.57 -19.12 36.79
C LEU A 194 -1.53 -20.03 38.02
N HIS A 195 -0.33 -20.37 38.44
CA HIS A 195 -0.07 -21.23 39.57
C HIS A 195 0.30 -20.42 40.82
N SER A 196 -0.38 -20.64 41.93
CA SER A 196 -0.01 -20.08 43.23
C SER A 196 0.46 -21.18 44.17
N ASN A 197 1.72 -21.07 44.63
CA ASN A 197 2.31 -22.02 45.57
C ASN A 197 1.71 -21.92 46.98
N TYR A 198 0.90 -20.89 47.26
CA TYR A 198 0.31 -20.64 48.57
C TYR A 198 -1.09 -21.25 48.72
N HIS A 199 -1.73 -21.67 47.62
CA HIS A 199 -3.07 -22.22 47.65
C HIS A 199 -3.06 -23.75 47.56
N GLU A 200 -3.63 -24.41 48.57
CA GLU A 200 -3.71 -25.88 48.68
C GLU A 200 -4.39 -26.56 47.48
N LEU A 201 -5.39 -25.89 46.89
CA LEU A 201 -6.13 -26.42 45.74
C LEU A 201 -5.34 -26.38 44.42
N SER A 202 -4.23 -25.63 44.37
CA SER A 202 -3.44 -25.51 43.14
C SER A 202 -2.70 -26.82 42.84
N ASP A 203 -2.21 -27.51 43.87
CA ASP A 203 -1.52 -28.79 43.72
C ASP A 203 -2.49 -29.92 43.30
N VAL A 204 -3.70 -29.92 43.88
CA VAL A 204 -4.77 -30.87 43.51
C VAL A 204 -5.20 -30.65 42.07
N PHE A 205 -5.36 -29.40 41.64
CA PHE A 205 -5.71 -29.06 40.27
C PHE A 205 -4.64 -29.52 39.26
N CYS A 206 -3.35 -29.34 39.57
CA CYS A 206 -2.28 -29.85 38.71
C CYS A 206 -2.39 -31.36 38.51
N ARG A 207 -2.59 -32.13 39.60
CA ARG A 207 -2.66 -33.61 39.54
C ARG A 207 -3.92 -34.13 38.88
N GLU A 208 -5.09 -33.58 39.23
CA GLU A 208 -6.37 -34.12 38.77
C GLU A 208 -6.78 -33.58 37.39
N VAL A 209 -6.39 -32.34 37.06
CA VAL A 209 -6.85 -31.65 35.84
C VAL A 209 -5.72 -31.52 34.82
N LEU A 210 -4.58 -30.91 35.17
CA LEU A 210 -3.51 -30.68 34.20
C LEU A 210 -2.82 -31.98 33.75
N CYS A 211 -2.75 -32.98 34.63
CA CYS A 211 -2.20 -34.29 34.30
C CYS A 211 -3.24 -35.25 33.69
N ASN A 212 -4.48 -34.82 33.49
CA ASN A 212 -5.52 -35.65 32.90
C ASN A 212 -5.26 -35.82 31.38
N SER A 213 -5.24 -37.07 30.91
CA SER A 213 -4.96 -37.37 29.49
C SER A 213 -5.93 -36.71 28.50
N GLU A 214 -7.20 -36.57 28.88
CA GLU A 214 -8.22 -35.93 28.04
C GLU A 214 -7.98 -34.41 27.93
N PHE A 215 -7.60 -33.76 29.04
CA PHE A 215 -7.23 -32.35 29.05
C PHE A 215 -5.95 -32.10 28.23
N VAL A 216 -4.93 -32.95 28.41
CA VAL A 216 -3.67 -32.88 27.65
C VAL A 216 -3.93 -33.00 26.15
N ALA A 217 -4.74 -33.97 25.74
CA ALA A 217 -5.10 -34.16 24.33
C ALA A 217 -5.89 -32.96 23.76
N LEU A 218 -6.82 -32.40 24.54
CA LEU A 218 -7.58 -31.21 24.13
C LEU A 218 -6.65 -30.01 23.90
N VAL A 219 -5.77 -29.72 24.86
CA VAL A 219 -4.89 -28.55 24.78
C VAL A 219 -3.89 -28.69 23.64
N ASN A 220 -3.22 -29.85 23.53
CA ASN A 220 -2.20 -30.06 22.50
C ASN A 220 -2.78 -30.08 21.06
N SER A 221 -4.04 -30.47 20.89
CA SER A 221 -4.71 -30.47 19.57
C SER A 221 -5.27 -29.09 19.18
N SER A 222 -5.64 -28.27 20.16
CA SER A 222 -6.37 -27.02 19.91
C SER A 222 -5.55 -25.74 20.03
N GLY A 223 -4.46 -25.75 20.79
CA GLY A 223 -3.83 -24.50 21.19
C GLY A 223 -2.43 -24.58 21.76
N LEU A 224 -1.95 -23.41 22.18
CA LEU A 224 -0.71 -23.22 22.91
C LEU A 224 -1.02 -23.16 24.41
N PHE A 225 -0.23 -23.85 25.23
CA PHE A 225 -0.37 -23.83 26.69
C PHE A 225 0.73 -23.02 27.34
N TRP A 226 0.38 -21.89 27.94
CA TRP A 226 1.31 -21.05 28.68
C TRP A 226 0.98 -21.08 30.17
N ALA A 227 2.01 -21.21 31.00
CA ALA A 227 1.86 -21.27 32.45
C ALA A 227 2.98 -20.51 33.15
N CYS A 228 2.65 -19.89 34.28
CA CYS A 228 3.64 -19.29 35.16
C CYS A 228 3.20 -19.35 36.62
N SER A 229 4.17 -19.17 37.52
CA SER A 229 3.90 -19.03 38.95
C SER A 229 3.71 -17.57 39.33
N THR A 230 2.75 -17.28 40.22
CA THR A 230 2.51 -15.93 40.78
C THR A 230 3.70 -15.38 41.58
N ASN A 231 4.67 -16.22 41.92
CA ASN A 231 5.89 -15.80 42.62
C ASN A 231 6.89 -15.09 41.69
N THR A 232 6.71 -15.25 40.37
CA THR A 232 7.58 -14.69 39.35
C THR A 232 7.16 -13.28 38.94
N SER A 233 8.09 -12.52 38.37
CA SER A 233 7.80 -11.15 37.96
C SER A 233 6.78 -11.11 36.82
N GLU A 234 6.84 -12.07 35.88
CA GLU A 234 5.83 -12.24 34.83
C GLU A 234 4.49 -12.68 35.40
N GLY A 235 4.48 -13.61 36.35
CA GLY A 235 3.25 -14.09 36.98
C GLY A 235 2.45 -12.97 37.62
N VAL A 236 3.09 -12.06 38.35
CA VAL A 236 2.42 -10.88 38.94
C VAL A 236 1.93 -9.89 37.87
N ARG A 237 2.66 -9.72 36.76
CA ARG A 237 2.20 -8.87 35.65
C ARG A 237 0.94 -9.43 35.03
N VAL A 238 0.95 -10.73 34.76
CA VAL A 238 -0.15 -11.45 34.12
C VAL A 238 -1.36 -11.57 35.05
N SER A 239 -1.16 -11.82 36.33
CA SER A 239 -2.23 -11.83 37.34
C SER A 239 -2.94 -10.47 37.36
N ASN A 240 -2.19 -9.38 37.47
CA ASN A 240 -2.75 -8.02 37.46
C ASN A 240 -3.49 -7.66 36.16
N ALA A 241 -2.96 -8.08 35.02
CA ALA A 241 -3.60 -7.87 33.72
C ALA A 241 -4.92 -8.66 33.58
N MET A 242 -4.94 -9.89 34.09
CA MET A 242 -6.11 -10.77 34.12
C MET A 242 -7.12 -10.38 35.21
N ARG A 243 -6.70 -9.58 36.20
CA ARG A 243 -7.47 -9.21 37.40
C ARG A 243 -8.03 -10.44 38.10
N ASP A 244 -7.18 -11.42 38.36
CA ASP A 244 -7.53 -12.67 39.03
C ASP A 244 -7.79 -12.46 40.53
N SER A 245 -8.82 -13.14 41.06
CA SER A 245 -9.20 -13.06 42.48
C SER A 245 -8.99 -14.37 43.25
N ALA A 246 -8.87 -15.50 42.57
CA ALA A 246 -8.70 -16.81 43.20
C ALA A 246 -7.85 -17.77 42.36
N TYR A 247 -7.14 -18.67 43.05
CA TYR A 247 -6.29 -19.70 42.46
C TYR A 247 -6.82 -21.11 42.76
N PRO A 248 -6.62 -22.08 41.86
CA PRO A 248 -5.98 -21.99 40.54
C PRO A 248 -6.78 -21.14 39.54
N PHE A 249 -6.09 -20.46 38.61
CA PHE A 249 -6.71 -19.65 37.56
C PHE A 249 -6.35 -20.19 36.18
N LEU A 250 -7.35 -20.39 35.34
CA LEU A 250 -7.21 -20.80 33.94
C LEU A 250 -8.02 -19.86 33.04
N ALA A 251 -7.38 -19.35 31.99
CA ALA A 251 -8.04 -18.54 30.96
C ALA A 251 -7.81 -19.12 29.56
N LEU A 252 -8.80 -18.94 28.68
CA LEU A 252 -8.70 -19.20 27.25
C LEU A 252 -8.76 -17.88 26.51
N ILE A 253 -7.80 -17.66 25.61
CA ILE A 253 -7.72 -16.47 24.78
C ILE A 253 -7.78 -16.90 23.32
N CYS A 254 -8.60 -16.21 22.52
CA CYS A 254 -8.66 -16.42 21.08
C CYS A 254 -8.78 -15.09 20.33
N LEU A 255 -8.62 -15.14 19.01
CA LEU A 255 -8.78 -13.97 18.15
C LEU A 255 -10.26 -13.77 17.84
N ARG A 256 -10.81 -12.60 18.20
CA ARG A 256 -12.18 -12.17 17.90
C ARG A 256 -12.16 -10.78 17.30
N ASN A 257 -12.75 -10.61 16.12
CA ASN A 257 -12.84 -9.32 15.41
C ASN A 257 -11.47 -8.62 15.30
N GLY A 258 -10.41 -9.37 14.96
CA GLY A 258 -9.04 -8.86 14.82
C GLY A 258 -8.29 -8.57 16.12
N ARG A 259 -8.92 -8.75 17.29
CA ARG A 259 -8.33 -8.50 18.62
C ARG A 259 -8.28 -9.79 19.44
N MET A 260 -7.20 -9.98 20.21
CA MET A 260 -7.10 -11.10 21.13
C MET A 260 -7.94 -10.80 22.37
N SER A 261 -8.89 -11.67 22.69
CA SER A 261 -9.79 -11.52 23.83
C SER A 261 -9.84 -12.79 24.66
N ILE A 262 -9.98 -12.62 25.99
CA ILE A 262 -10.25 -13.71 26.91
C ILE A 262 -11.70 -14.14 26.70
N VAL A 263 -11.91 -15.42 26.43
CA VAL A 263 -13.25 -15.96 26.14
C VAL A 263 -13.71 -16.97 27.19
N PHE A 264 -12.77 -17.60 27.88
CA PHE A 264 -13.07 -18.44 29.03
C PHE A 264 -12.25 -17.98 30.22
N ARG A 265 -12.86 -17.99 31.40
CA ARG A 265 -12.22 -17.71 32.68
C ARG A 265 -12.74 -18.70 33.71
N GLN A 266 -11.82 -19.43 34.34
CA GLN A 266 -12.09 -20.32 35.46
C GLN A 266 -11.24 -19.90 36.65
N GLU A 267 -11.93 -19.54 37.73
CA GLU A 267 -11.33 -19.24 39.02
C GLU A 267 -11.63 -20.36 40.01
N GLY A 268 -10.62 -20.80 40.73
CA GLY A 268 -10.73 -21.85 41.72
C GLY A 268 -10.84 -23.25 41.12
N PHE A 269 -10.92 -24.23 42.01
CA PHE A 269 -10.90 -25.64 41.65
C PHE A 269 -12.19 -26.09 40.95
N SER A 270 -12.05 -26.83 39.86
CA SER A 270 -13.13 -27.54 39.18
C SER A 270 -12.62 -28.92 38.74
N ARG A 271 -13.50 -29.91 38.72
CA ARG A 271 -13.13 -31.26 38.29
C ARG A 271 -12.81 -31.28 36.79
N ALA A 272 -11.88 -32.14 36.40
CA ALA A 272 -11.45 -32.30 35.01
C ALA A 272 -12.61 -32.46 33.99
N PRO A 273 -13.60 -33.37 34.18
CA PRO A 273 -14.67 -33.54 33.19
C PRO A 273 -15.56 -32.30 33.05
N GLU A 274 -15.87 -31.62 34.15
CA GLU A 274 -16.69 -30.40 34.14
C GLU A 274 -15.95 -29.23 33.46
N LEU A 275 -14.64 -29.14 33.67
CA LEU A 275 -13.82 -28.11 33.04
C LEU A 275 -13.64 -28.36 31.54
N ILE A 276 -13.37 -29.60 31.14
CA ILE A 276 -13.20 -30.01 29.74
C ILE A 276 -14.49 -29.77 28.96
N ALA A 277 -15.66 -30.13 29.52
CA ALA A 277 -16.95 -29.90 28.87
C ALA A 277 -17.19 -28.40 28.63
N ARG A 278 -16.91 -27.55 29.63
CA ARG A 278 -17.05 -26.10 29.49
C ARG A 278 -16.06 -25.51 28.50
N LEU A 279 -14.81 -25.96 28.50
CA LEU A 279 -13.80 -25.55 27.51
C LEU A 279 -14.23 -25.90 26.09
N ARG A 280 -14.69 -27.13 25.85
CA ARG A 280 -15.19 -27.56 24.52
C ARG A 280 -16.35 -26.69 24.06
N GLN A 281 -17.34 -26.46 24.93
CA GLN A 281 -18.47 -25.60 24.60
C GLN A 281 -18.00 -24.18 24.23
N THR A 282 -17.13 -23.57 25.03
CA THR A 282 -16.63 -22.22 24.74
C THR A 282 -15.78 -22.19 23.46
N MET A 283 -15.04 -23.25 23.16
CA MET A 283 -14.30 -23.35 21.90
C MET A 283 -15.24 -23.45 20.70
N GLU A 284 -16.24 -24.33 20.74
CA GLU A 284 -17.25 -24.49 19.68
C GLU A 284 -17.98 -23.19 19.37
N GLU A 285 -18.35 -22.41 20.40
CA GLU A 285 -18.97 -21.09 20.25
C GLU A 285 -18.07 -20.07 19.53
N ASN A 286 -16.75 -20.24 19.62
CA ASN A 286 -15.76 -19.29 19.07
C ASN A 286 -15.01 -19.79 17.83
N ASP A 287 -15.21 -21.05 17.45
CA ASP A 287 -14.61 -21.64 16.25
C ASP A 287 -14.98 -20.84 15.00
N ILE A 288 -16.18 -20.27 14.95
CA ILE A 288 -16.62 -19.38 13.87
C ILE A 288 -15.69 -18.16 13.74
N HIS A 289 -15.33 -17.52 14.85
CA HIS A 289 -14.42 -16.37 14.83
C HIS A 289 -13.02 -16.75 14.36
N MET A 290 -12.54 -17.93 14.74
CA MET A 290 -11.24 -18.45 14.30
C MET A 290 -11.26 -18.82 12.81
N LEU A 291 -12.36 -19.41 12.31
CA LEU A 291 -12.56 -19.75 10.91
C LEU A 291 -12.62 -18.50 10.03
N LEU A 292 -13.40 -17.49 10.42
CA LEU A 292 -13.50 -16.21 9.71
C LEU A 292 -12.12 -15.53 9.62
N ALA A 293 -11.34 -15.53 10.70
CA ALA A 293 -10.00 -14.97 10.69
C ALA A 293 -9.02 -15.74 9.77
N ARG A 294 -9.20 -17.07 9.59
CA ARG A 294 -8.42 -17.86 8.62
C ARG A 294 -8.80 -17.49 7.20
N GLN A 295 -10.10 -17.45 6.91
CA GLN A 295 -10.62 -17.11 5.60
C GLN A 295 -10.23 -15.69 5.18
N GLU A 296 -10.28 -14.72 6.09
CA GLU A 296 -9.87 -13.34 5.81
C GLU A 296 -8.39 -13.24 5.44
N ARG A 297 -7.51 -14.03 6.07
CA ARG A 297 -6.09 -14.08 5.70
C ARG A 297 -5.87 -14.74 4.35
N GLU A 298 -6.56 -15.83 4.07
CA GLU A 298 -6.47 -16.51 2.77
C GLU A 298 -6.95 -15.58 1.65
N ASN A 299 -8.09 -14.90 1.85
CA ASN A 299 -8.59 -13.90 0.92
C ASN A 299 -7.60 -12.75 0.73
N SER A 300 -7.00 -12.25 1.81
CA SER A 300 -6.01 -11.16 1.73
C SER A 300 -4.76 -11.60 0.97
N ALA A 301 -4.26 -12.80 1.24
CA ALA A 301 -3.11 -13.36 0.53
C ALA A 301 -3.40 -13.60 -0.96
N MET A 302 -4.59 -14.12 -1.28
CA MET A 302 -5.03 -14.33 -2.65
C MET A 302 -5.18 -12.99 -3.40
N ASN A 303 -5.73 -11.97 -2.75
CA ASN A 303 -5.84 -10.63 -3.33
C ASN A 303 -4.46 -10.00 -3.58
N GLN A 304 -3.49 -10.22 -2.68
CA GLN A 304 -2.11 -9.76 -2.88
C GLN A 304 -1.46 -10.46 -4.08
N LEU A 305 -1.62 -11.78 -4.20
CA LEU A 305 -1.09 -12.54 -5.33
C LEU A 305 -1.71 -12.09 -6.66
N LEU A 306 -3.03 -11.87 -6.69
CA LEU A 306 -3.72 -11.38 -7.89
C LEU A 306 -3.19 -10.01 -8.32
N ARG A 307 -2.98 -9.09 -7.37
CA ARG A 307 -2.39 -7.76 -7.66
C ARG A 307 -0.97 -7.88 -8.21
N GLN A 308 -0.14 -8.74 -7.64
CA GLN A 308 1.22 -8.99 -8.14
C GLN A 308 1.20 -9.50 -9.57
N GLN A 309 0.33 -10.45 -9.90
CA GLN A 309 0.19 -10.96 -11.28
C GLN A 309 -0.28 -9.88 -12.25
N GLN A 310 -1.19 -9.00 -11.83
CA GLN A 310 -1.65 -7.87 -12.63
C GLN A 310 -0.54 -6.83 -12.85
N GLU A 311 0.24 -6.52 -11.81
CA GLU A 311 1.39 -5.62 -11.89
C GLU A 311 2.49 -6.18 -12.82
N GLU A 312 2.77 -7.48 -12.74
CA GLU A 312 3.73 -8.15 -13.63
C GLU A 312 3.29 -8.08 -15.11
N ALA A 313 2.03 -8.43 -15.40
CA ALA A 313 1.49 -8.37 -16.75
C ALA A 313 1.46 -6.93 -17.30
N TYR A 314 1.12 -5.95 -16.45
CA TYR A 314 1.15 -4.53 -16.82
C TYR A 314 2.57 -4.05 -17.14
N ASN A 315 3.54 -4.41 -16.30
CA ASN A 315 4.95 -4.04 -16.51
C ASN A 315 5.52 -4.67 -17.79
N GLU A 316 5.12 -5.89 -18.11
CA GLU A 316 5.52 -6.55 -19.36
C GLU A 316 4.91 -5.86 -20.59
N ALA A 317 3.61 -5.54 -20.56
CA ALA A 317 2.95 -4.78 -21.62
C ALA A 317 3.60 -3.40 -21.83
N LEU A 318 3.87 -2.67 -20.73
CA LEU A 318 4.54 -1.37 -20.78
C LEU A 318 5.94 -1.46 -21.40
N ARG A 319 6.66 -2.57 -21.17
CA ARG A 319 7.97 -2.81 -21.79
C ARG A 319 7.84 -3.02 -23.28
N ILE A 320 6.86 -3.81 -23.72
CA ILE A 320 6.58 -4.06 -25.15
C ILE A 320 6.20 -2.76 -25.85
N ASP A 321 5.32 -1.94 -25.25
CA ASP A 321 4.91 -0.66 -25.81
C ASP A 321 6.09 0.31 -25.93
N ARG A 322 6.95 0.42 -24.90
CA ARG A 322 8.17 1.23 -24.97
C ARG A 322 9.15 0.75 -26.04
N GLU A 323 9.29 -0.55 -26.24
CA GLU A 323 10.14 -1.08 -27.32
C GLU A 323 9.55 -0.78 -28.69
N ASN A 324 8.24 -0.90 -28.85
CA ASN A 324 7.56 -0.60 -30.10
C ASN A 324 7.66 0.90 -30.44
N GLU A 325 7.45 1.80 -29.47
CA GLU A 325 7.64 3.25 -29.66
C GLU A 325 9.07 3.57 -30.10
N LYS A 326 10.09 2.96 -29.47
CA LYS A 326 11.49 3.15 -29.89
C LYS A 326 11.72 2.66 -31.32
N ARG A 327 11.21 1.49 -31.68
CA ARG A 327 11.34 0.95 -33.04
C ARG A 327 10.65 1.84 -34.07
N GLN A 328 9.49 2.42 -33.73
CA GLN A 328 8.78 3.37 -34.59
C GLN A 328 9.58 4.65 -34.80
N MET A 329 10.13 5.23 -33.72
CA MET A 329 10.99 6.43 -33.80
C MET A 329 12.24 6.18 -34.65
N GLU A 330 12.91 5.04 -34.48
CA GLU A 330 14.09 4.66 -35.26
C GLU A 330 13.76 4.42 -36.75
N GLU A 331 12.58 3.90 -37.06
CA GLU A 331 12.11 3.74 -38.44
C GLU A 331 11.76 5.08 -39.09
N GLU A 332 11.06 5.96 -38.36
CA GLU A 332 10.76 7.32 -38.84
C GLU A 332 12.02 8.15 -39.07
N GLU A 333 13.03 8.05 -38.20
CA GLU A 333 14.31 8.72 -38.39
C GLU A 333 15.04 8.20 -39.63
N ARG A 334 15.07 6.89 -39.85
CA ARG A 334 15.64 6.30 -41.07
C ARG A 334 14.93 6.78 -42.32
N GLN A 335 13.59 6.79 -42.33
CA GLN A 335 12.82 7.29 -43.46
C GLN A 335 13.05 8.78 -43.72
N LYS A 336 13.18 9.60 -42.67
CA LYS A 336 13.53 11.04 -42.81
C LYS A 336 14.92 11.21 -43.42
N GLN A 337 15.91 10.44 -42.96
CA GLN A 337 17.28 10.48 -43.50
C GLN A 337 17.31 10.07 -44.98
N GLU A 338 16.65 8.97 -45.36
CA GLU A 338 16.55 8.53 -46.75
C GLU A 338 15.88 9.59 -47.64
N MET A 339 14.78 10.19 -47.17
CA MET A 339 14.09 11.27 -47.89
C MET A 339 14.94 12.53 -48.04
N GLU A 340 15.73 12.90 -47.03
CA GLU A 340 16.67 14.02 -47.12
C GLU A 340 17.84 13.74 -48.06
N GLU A 341 18.34 12.49 -48.10
CA GLU A 341 19.37 12.09 -49.05
C GLU A 341 18.86 12.10 -50.49
N LEU A 342 17.65 11.60 -50.73
CA LEU A 342 16.99 11.65 -52.04
C LEU A 342 16.80 13.10 -52.50
N LYS A 343 16.28 13.99 -51.64
CA LYS A 343 16.13 15.41 -51.95
C LYS A 343 17.47 16.08 -52.29
N ARG A 344 18.52 15.84 -51.49
CA ARG A 344 19.86 16.36 -51.76
C ARG A 344 20.43 15.85 -53.09
N ALA A 345 20.20 14.59 -53.42
CA ALA A 345 20.61 14.01 -54.69
C ALA A 345 19.86 14.65 -55.89
N GLU A 346 18.55 14.85 -55.76
CA GLU A 346 17.74 15.53 -56.78
C GLU A 346 18.14 16.98 -56.98
N GLU A 347 18.37 17.74 -55.90
CA GLU A 347 18.86 19.11 -55.95
C GLU A 347 20.24 19.19 -56.61
N ALA A 348 21.17 18.28 -56.27
CA ALA A 348 22.49 18.21 -56.90
C ALA A 348 22.41 17.91 -58.40
N ILE A 349 21.47 17.04 -58.83
CA ILE A 349 21.21 16.79 -60.25
C ILE A 349 20.65 18.05 -60.92
N LYS A 350 19.74 18.78 -60.26
CA LYS A 350 19.14 20.00 -60.81
C LYS A 350 20.17 21.12 -60.96
N ILE A 351 21.00 21.36 -59.96
CA ILE A 351 22.10 22.33 -60.01
C ILE A 351 23.05 22.01 -61.16
N LYS A 352 23.49 20.74 -61.27
CA LYS A 352 24.35 20.31 -62.39
C LYS A 352 23.71 20.54 -63.76
N LYS A 353 22.40 20.31 -63.89
CA LYS A 353 21.66 20.59 -65.14
C LYS A 353 21.61 22.08 -65.45
N GLU A 354 21.36 22.92 -64.45
CA GLU A 354 21.31 24.38 -64.60
C GLU A 354 22.67 24.99 -64.92
N GLU A 355 23.75 24.54 -64.26
CA GLU A 355 25.13 24.93 -64.57
C GLU A 355 25.48 24.57 -66.01
N LEU A 356 25.19 23.33 -66.41
CA LEU A 356 25.39 22.88 -67.78
C LEU A 356 24.57 23.72 -68.78
N GLN A 357 23.34 24.12 -68.44
CA GLN A 357 22.52 24.98 -69.30
C GLN A 357 23.06 26.41 -69.42
N LYS A 358 23.52 27.02 -68.31
CA LYS A 358 24.14 28.35 -68.32
C LYS A 358 25.43 28.34 -69.14
N GLU A 359 26.25 27.31 -68.97
CA GLU A 359 27.46 27.14 -69.77
C GLU A 359 27.11 27.01 -71.26
N ARG A 360 26.08 26.23 -71.61
CA ARG A 360 25.57 26.14 -72.99
C ARG A 360 25.11 27.49 -73.55
N GLN A 361 24.40 28.31 -72.76
CA GLN A 361 23.91 29.63 -73.19
C GLN A 361 25.06 30.62 -73.37
N TYR A 362 25.97 30.71 -72.38
CA TYR A 362 27.15 31.57 -72.44
C TYR A 362 27.96 31.35 -73.72
N TRP A 363 28.19 30.09 -74.08
CA TRP A 363 28.93 29.73 -75.28
C TRP A 363 28.16 29.95 -76.59
N ARG A 364 26.81 29.94 -76.55
CA ARG A 364 25.98 30.29 -77.70
C ARG A 364 26.04 31.79 -78.01
N GLU A 365 26.03 32.63 -76.98
CA GLU A 365 26.03 34.08 -77.10
C GLU A 365 27.41 34.66 -77.40
N ASN A 366 28.46 34.16 -76.74
CA ASN A 366 29.84 34.59 -76.95
C ASN A 366 30.52 33.84 -78.10
N MET A 367 29.73 33.25 -79.00
CA MET A 367 30.26 32.56 -80.16
C MET A 367 30.83 33.60 -81.14
N PRO A 368 32.13 33.55 -81.49
CA PRO A 368 32.68 34.47 -82.47
C PRO A 368 31.91 34.32 -83.80
N PRO A 369 31.65 35.39 -84.57
CA PRO A 369 31.05 35.26 -85.89
C PRO A 369 31.95 34.42 -86.81
N GLU A 370 31.35 33.63 -87.71
CA GLU A 370 32.11 32.83 -88.66
C GLU A 370 32.85 33.76 -89.64
N PRO A 371 34.19 33.63 -89.79
CA PRO A 371 34.94 34.50 -90.70
C PRO A 371 34.52 34.26 -92.15
N GLU A 372 34.39 35.35 -92.92
CA GLU A 372 34.01 35.30 -94.32
C GLU A 372 34.96 34.42 -95.16
N ALA A 373 34.40 33.73 -96.16
CA ALA A 373 35.09 32.72 -96.97
C ALA A 373 36.31 33.23 -97.77
N SER A 374 36.58 34.54 -97.76
CA SER A 374 37.62 35.20 -98.55
C SER A 374 38.81 35.72 -97.72
N HIS A 375 38.95 35.33 -96.45
CA HIS A 375 40.11 35.71 -95.63
C HIS A 375 41.33 34.78 -95.87
N PRO A 376 42.55 35.32 -96.06
CA PRO A 376 43.73 34.55 -96.47
C PRO A 376 44.31 33.59 -95.40
N LEU A 377 43.86 33.65 -94.15
CA LEU A 377 44.38 32.85 -93.02
C LEU A 377 43.34 31.88 -92.42
N LEU A 378 42.48 31.31 -93.26
CA LEU A 378 41.33 30.48 -92.86
C LEU A 378 41.69 28.98 -92.72
N ARG A 379 41.33 28.35 -91.60
CA ARG A 379 41.39 26.89 -91.37
C ARG A 379 39.99 26.33 -91.16
N ARG A 380 39.72 25.14 -91.70
CA ARG A 380 38.42 24.47 -91.59
C ARG A 380 38.51 23.29 -90.64
N ILE A 381 37.62 23.22 -89.65
CA ILE A 381 37.54 22.08 -88.75
C ILE A 381 36.19 21.41 -88.99
N ALA A 382 36.25 20.12 -89.29
CA ALA A 382 35.07 19.28 -89.45
C ALA A 382 35.07 18.18 -88.40
N LEU A 383 34.00 18.09 -87.61
CA LEU A 383 33.83 17.08 -86.58
C LEU A 383 32.71 16.13 -87.04
N ARG A 384 33.00 14.83 -86.98
CA ARG A 384 32.04 13.77 -87.27
C ARG A 384 31.53 13.20 -85.96
N PHE A 385 30.22 13.19 -85.80
CA PHE A 385 29.57 12.64 -84.62
C PHE A 385 29.31 11.13 -84.78
N PRO A 386 29.20 10.37 -83.66
CA PRO A 386 28.82 8.96 -83.69
C PRO A 386 27.46 8.69 -84.37
N ALA A 387 26.58 9.71 -84.44
CA ALA A 387 25.30 9.67 -85.15
C ALA A 387 25.40 9.87 -86.68
N GLY A 388 26.61 9.95 -87.25
CA GLY A 388 26.84 10.09 -88.70
C GLY A 388 26.73 11.52 -89.23
N THR A 389 26.29 12.49 -88.43
CA THR A 389 26.25 13.91 -88.79
C THR A 389 27.65 14.52 -88.78
N ARG A 390 27.93 15.35 -89.79
CA ARG A 390 29.20 16.08 -89.95
C ARG A 390 28.93 17.57 -89.82
N VAL A 391 29.55 18.21 -88.85
CA VAL A 391 29.50 19.67 -88.68
C VAL A 391 30.85 20.24 -89.09
N GLN A 392 30.82 21.33 -89.85
CA GLN A 392 32.01 22.02 -90.32
C GLN A 392 31.88 23.51 -90.03
N ARG A 393 32.98 24.11 -89.55
CA ARG A 393 33.05 25.55 -89.33
C ARG A 393 34.44 26.11 -89.61
N ASN A 394 34.50 27.35 -90.07
CA ASN A 394 35.74 28.04 -90.44
C ASN A 394 36.33 28.84 -89.26
N PHE A 395 37.66 28.89 -89.15
CA PHE A 395 38.43 29.61 -88.11
C PHE A 395 39.58 30.40 -88.70
N LEU A 396 40.03 31.45 -88.02
CA LEU A 396 41.26 32.17 -88.34
C LEU A 396 42.46 31.50 -87.66
N SER A 397 43.63 31.52 -88.32
CA SER A 397 44.84 30.87 -87.80
C SER A 397 45.43 31.53 -86.53
N THR A 398 44.97 32.72 -86.16
CA THR A 398 45.41 33.48 -84.97
C THR A 398 44.51 33.29 -83.75
N ASP A 399 43.34 32.65 -83.89
CA ASP A 399 42.43 32.43 -82.77
C ASP A 399 42.85 31.22 -81.93
N SER A 400 43.14 31.45 -80.65
CA SER A 400 43.42 30.39 -79.66
C SER A 400 42.16 29.63 -79.20
N SER A 401 41.04 29.76 -79.91
CA SER A 401 39.72 29.18 -79.60
C SER A 401 39.60 27.68 -79.90
N LEU A 402 40.71 27.01 -80.18
CA LEU A 402 40.77 25.56 -80.40
C LEU A 402 40.52 24.74 -79.12
N VAL A 403 40.90 25.27 -77.95
CA VAL A 403 40.71 24.57 -76.65
C VAL A 403 39.24 24.58 -76.22
N SER A 404 38.50 25.64 -76.53
CA SER A 404 37.07 25.75 -76.23
C SER A 404 36.21 24.80 -77.08
N TYR A 405 36.67 24.39 -78.26
CA TYR A 405 35.92 23.47 -79.12
C TYR A 405 35.82 22.02 -78.57
N ARG A 406 36.76 21.59 -77.74
CA ARG A 406 36.75 20.25 -77.11
C ARG A 406 35.66 20.11 -76.04
N LEU A 407 35.25 21.23 -75.43
CA LEU A 407 34.13 21.31 -74.47
C LEU A 407 32.77 21.50 -75.17
N MET A 408 32.74 21.93 -76.44
CA MET A 408 31.53 22.30 -77.18
C MET A 408 30.76 21.14 -77.85
N LEU A 409 31.35 19.94 -77.99
CA LEU A 409 30.73 18.86 -78.77
C LEU A 409 29.44 18.23 -78.21
N PRO A 410 29.17 18.18 -76.89
CA PRO A 410 27.88 17.68 -76.39
C PRO A 410 26.72 18.67 -76.59
N ILE A 411 27.00 19.92 -76.98
CA ILE A 411 26.06 21.05 -76.86
C ILE A 411 25.18 21.24 -78.10
N SER A 412 25.60 20.77 -79.29
CA SER A 412 24.83 21.02 -80.53
C SER A 412 24.07 19.81 -81.10
N PHE A 413 24.17 18.61 -80.53
CA PHE A 413 23.57 17.38 -81.11
C PHE A 413 22.86 16.44 -80.12
N ALA A 414 22.31 16.96 -79.02
CA ALA A 414 21.29 16.23 -78.25
C ALA A 414 19.93 16.88 -78.46
N TYR A 415 19.31 16.59 -79.61
CA TYR A 415 17.87 16.63 -79.81
C TYR A 415 17.40 15.23 -80.15
#